data_AF-A0A3D5H6N5-F1
#
_entry.id   AF-A0A3D5H6N5-F1
#
_cell.length_a   1.000
_cell.length_b   1.000
_cell.length_c   1.000
_cell.angle_alpha   90.00
_cell.angle_beta   90.00
_cell.angle_gamma   90.00
#
_symmetry.space_group_name_H-M   'P 1'
#
loop_
_entity.id
_entity.type
_entity.pdbx_description
1 polymer ?
#
loop_
_entity_poly.entity_id
_entity_poly.type
_entity_poly.pdbx_seq_one_letter_code
_entity_poly.pdbx_strand_id
1 'polypeptide(L)'
;MHATGKTTLTFKQFGANAYRVTYLQHEISSHTSGKKEQGEPGEFEAHLGRIGGALFIDLYPDKDSWNRLKNDLLAIHLAPTHTISKVTLEGDKLTVAGLDPDWLKDLIAGNGPVVAHEKLEGAIVLTASTEGLQGFLKKYGAEPKAFPEGEEFQRQN
;
A
#
# COMPACT_ATOMS: atom_id res chain seq x y z
N MET A 1 2.29 -5.85 -10.73
CA MET A 1 3.30 -5.11 -11.51
C MET A 1 4.64 -5.34 -10.83
N HIS A 2 5.63 -5.93 -11.51
CA HIS A 2 6.99 -6.04 -10.96
C HIS A 2 7.79 -4.82 -11.40
N ALA A 3 8.03 -3.88 -10.49
CA ALA A 3 9.00 -2.81 -10.71
C ALA A 3 10.40 -3.43 -10.85
N THR A 4 11.00 -3.32 -12.02
CA THR A 4 12.32 -3.89 -12.35
C THR A 4 13.46 -2.90 -12.12
N GLY A 5 13.24 -1.88 -11.29
CA GLY A 5 14.19 -0.81 -10.96
C GLY A 5 14.48 -0.73 -9.45
N LYS A 6 15.52 0.00 -9.07
CA LYS A 6 15.82 0.26 -7.66
C LYS A 6 14.69 1.10 -7.03
N THR A 7 14.16 0.66 -5.90
CA THR A 7 13.19 1.40 -5.09
C THR A 7 13.85 1.86 -3.78
N THR A 8 13.46 3.02 -3.27
CA THR A 8 13.89 3.52 -1.96
C THR A 8 12.68 4.02 -1.17
N LEU A 9 12.60 3.58 0.09
CA LEU A 9 11.66 4.08 1.09
C LEU A 9 12.44 4.81 2.18
N THR A 10 12.09 6.07 2.40
CA THR A 10 12.66 6.87 3.50
C THR A 10 11.56 7.17 4.51
N PHE A 11 11.84 6.93 5.79
CA PHE A 11 10.90 7.17 6.88
C PHE A 11 11.43 8.27 7.80
N LYS A 12 10.61 9.30 8.04
CA LYS A 12 10.87 10.34 9.04
C LYS A 12 9.74 10.40 10.05
N GLN A 13 10.00 9.95 11.28
CA GLN A 13 9.02 9.96 12.36
C GLN A 13 8.70 11.39 12.79
N PHE A 14 7.41 11.69 13.00
CA PHE A 14 6.94 12.97 13.53
C PHE A 14 5.89 12.83 14.64
N GLY A 15 5.49 11.60 14.97
CA GLY A 15 4.62 11.28 16.10
C GLY A 15 4.88 9.85 16.60
N ALA A 16 4.17 9.43 17.64
CA ALA A 16 4.40 8.12 18.27
C ALA A 16 4.37 6.96 17.26
N ASN A 17 3.38 6.94 16.36
CA ASN A 17 3.23 5.95 15.30
C ASN A 17 3.10 6.59 13.91
N ALA A 18 3.53 7.84 13.75
CA ALA A 18 3.30 8.65 12.55
C ALA A 18 4.61 9.00 11.85
N TYR A 19 4.65 8.81 10.53
CA TYR A 19 5.83 8.96 9.70
C TYR A 19 5.51 9.73 8.42
N ARG A 20 6.44 10.57 7.98
CA ARG A 20 6.52 10.99 6.59
C ARG A 20 7.28 9.92 5.84
N VAL A 21 6.70 9.40 4.77
CA VAL A 21 7.28 8.35 3.93
C VAL A 21 7.51 8.90 2.54
N THR A 22 8.76 8.85 2.10
CA THR A 22 9.12 9.17 0.72
C THR A 22 9.33 7.86 -0.03
N TYR A 23 8.53 7.62 -1.06
CA TYR A 23 8.68 6.50 -1.99
C TYR A 23 9.30 7.00 -3.29
N LEU A 24 10.47 6.45 -3.66
CA LEU A 24 11.15 6.76 -4.91
C LEU A 24 11.48 5.47 -5.66
N GLN A 25 10.82 5.29 -6.80
CA GLN A 25 11.26 4.35 -7.82
C GLN A 25 12.24 5.07 -8.73
N HIS A 26 13.50 4.61 -8.77
CA HIS A 26 14.57 5.32 -9.48
C HIS A 26 14.40 5.25 -11.00
N GLU A 27 13.77 4.20 -11.50
CA GLU A 27 13.48 4.01 -12.92
C GLU A 27 12.01 3.62 -13.11
N ILE A 28 11.29 4.43 -13.88
CA ILE A 28 9.92 4.15 -14.32
C ILE A 28 9.88 3.96 -15.83
N SER A 29 8.91 3.19 -16.31
CA SER A 29 8.65 3.08 -17.75
C SER A 29 7.77 4.24 -18.19
N SER A 30 8.24 5.01 -19.17
CA SER A 30 7.48 6.06 -19.82
C SER A 30 6.23 5.47 -20.47
N HIS A 31 5.05 5.91 -20.03
CA HIS A 31 3.77 5.43 -20.54
C HIS A 31 3.56 5.78 -22.02
N THR A 32 4.24 6.81 -22.52
CA THR A 32 4.09 7.31 -23.90
C THR A 32 5.17 6.81 -24.86
N SER A 33 6.40 6.59 -24.37
CA SER A 33 7.55 6.26 -25.23
C SER A 33 8.14 4.87 -25.01
N GLY A 34 7.73 4.16 -23.94
CA GLY A 34 8.32 2.88 -23.55
C GLY A 34 9.78 2.95 -23.08
N LYS A 35 10.36 4.16 -23.00
CA LYS A 35 11.72 4.38 -22.50
C LYS A 35 11.74 4.44 -20.98
N LYS A 36 12.87 4.09 -20.38
CA LYS A 36 13.10 4.34 -18.95
C LYS A 36 13.26 5.84 -18.71
N GLU A 37 12.58 6.34 -17.69
CA GLU A 37 12.70 7.71 -17.18
C GLU A 37 13.02 7.67 -15.69
N GLN A 38 13.62 8.75 -15.19
CA GLN A 38 13.80 8.92 -13.76
C GLN A 38 12.44 9.15 -13.09
N GLY A 39 12.15 8.37 -12.05
CA GLY A 39 10.93 8.56 -11.27
C GLY A 39 11.02 9.77 -10.35
N GLU A 40 9.86 10.25 -9.91
CA GLU A 40 9.75 11.35 -8.97
C GLU A 40 9.41 10.82 -7.57
N PRO A 41 9.92 11.47 -6.49
CA PRO A 41 9.55 11.09 -5.14
C PRO A 41 8.08 11.39 -4.89
N GLY A 42 7.38 10.41 -4.32
CA GLY A 42 6.04 10.56 -3.79
C GLY A 42 6.08 10.62 -2.27
N GLU A 43 5.38 11.61 -1.71
CA GLU A 43 5.32 11.82 -0.26
C GLU A 43 4.00 11.32 0.30
N PHE A 44 4.08 10.62 1.43
CA PHE A 44 2.95 10.02 2.12
C PHE A 44 3.01 10.33 3.61
N GLU A 45 1.83 10.49 4.21
CA GLU A 45 1.65 10.28 5.64
C GLU A 45 1.43 8.80 5.90
N ALA A 46 2.13 8.25 6.88
CA ALA A 46 2.00 6.86 7.26
C ALA A 46 1.71 6.71 8.74
N HIS A 47 0.77 5.83 9.08
CA HIS A 47 0.49 5.43 10.45
C HIS A 47 0.70 3.92 10.63
N LEU A 48 1.43 3.55 11.68
CA LEU A 48 1.59 2.14 12.07
C LEU A 48 0.59 1.74 13.15
N GLY A 49 -0.04 0.59 12.97
CA GLY A 49 -1.04 0.07 13.91
C GLY A 49 -1.04 -1.45 13.98
N ARG A 50 -1.19 -1.99 15.20
CA ARG A 50 -1.44 -3.42 15.39
C ARG A 50 -2.93 -3.68 15.41
N ILE A 51 -3.38 -4.61 14.58
CA ILE A 51 -4.78 -5.05 14.52
C ILE A 51 -4.79 -6.58 14.59
N GLY A 52 -5.39 -7.12 15.65
CA GLY A 52 -5.24 -8.53 15.98
C GLY A 52 -3.77 -8.88 16.25
N GLY A 53 -3.25 -9.90 15.54
CA GLY A 53 -1.84 -10.32 15.65
C GLY A 53 -0.89 -9.69 14.64
N ALA A 54 -1.39 -8.90 13.68
CA ALA A 54 -0.59 -8.35 12.58
C ALA A 54 -0.30 -6.86 12.76
N LEU A 55 0.81 -6.40 12.18
CA LEU A 55 1.18 -4.99 12.08
C LEU A 55 0.81 -4.48 10.68
N PHE A 56 0.17 -3.31 10.63
CA PHE A 56 -0.25 -2.67 9.40
C PHE A 56 0.34 -1.26 9.30
N ILE A 57 0.59 -0.83 8.07
CA ILE A 57 0.84 0.55 7.70
C ILE A 57 -0.36 1.07 6.93
N ASP A 58 -0.86 2.23 7.34
CA ASP A 58 -1.88 3.01 6.65
C ASP A 58 -1.19 4.19 5.98
N LEU A 59 -1.19 4.21 4.64
CA LEU A 59 -0.58 5.25 3.82
C LEU A 59 -1.65 6.17 3.25
N TYR A 60 -1.40 7.47 3.35
CA TYR A 60 -2.21 8.50 2.71
C TYR A 60 -1.31 9.45 1.91
N PRO A 61 -1.58 9.70 0.61
CA PRO A 61 -0.74 10.55 -0.22
C PRO A 61 -0.84 12.01 0.22
N ASP A 62 0.30 12.69 0.33
CA ASP A 62 0.33 14.14 0.57
C ASP A 62 -0.37 14.88 -0.58
N LYS A 63 -1.16 15.90 -0.27
CA LYS A 63 -1.93 16.70 -1.24
C LYS A 63 -1.05 17.30 -2.31
N ASP A 64 0.16 17.70 -1.95
CA ASP A 64 1.13 18.31 -2.87
C ASP A 64 1.77 17.28 -3.83
N SER A 65 1.52 15.99 -3.61
CA SER A 65 2.01 14.90 -4.44
C SER A 65 0.98 14.41 -5.48
N TRP A 66 -0.28 14.84 -5.41
CA TRP A 66 -1.38 14.28 -6.22
C TRP A 66 -1.23 14.51 -7.74
N ASN A 67 -0.39 15.45 -8.17
CA ASN A 67 -0.12 15.73 -9.60
C ASN A 67 1.12 15.00 -10.16
N ARG A 68 1.84 14.22 -9.34
CA ARG A 68 3.09 13.54 -9.74
C ARG A 68 2.82 12.15 -10.30
N LEU A 69 2.33 12.11 -11.53
CA LEU A 69 1.99 10.86 -12.23
C LEU A 69 3.20 9.97 -12.61
N LYS A 70 4.44 10.43 -12.33
CA LYS A 70 5.70 9.68 -12.53
C LYS A 70 6.09 8.82 -11.32
N ASN A 71 5.11 8.40 -10.54
CA ASN A 71 5.28 7.59 -9.33
C ASN A 71 4.17 6.56 -9.29
N ASP A 72 4.52 5.28 -9.43
CA ASP A 72 3.54 4.19 -9.57
C ASP A 72 2.64 4.06 -8.33
N LEU A 73 3.18 4.32 -7.13
CA LEU A 73 2.39 4.31 -5.91
C LEU A 73 1.42 5.49 -5.84
N LEU A 74 1.80 6.70 -6.29
CA LEU A 74 0.84 7.81 -6.40
C LEU A 74 -0.17 7.59 -7.52
N ALA A 75 0.22 6.94 -8.61
CA ALA A 75 -0.65 6.65 -9.74
C ALA A 75 -1.81 5.69 -9.38
N ILE A 76 -1.69 4.87 -8.33
CA ILE A 76 -2.83 4.10 -7.81
C ILE A 76 -3.76 4.95 -6.91
N HIS A 77 -3.33 6.13 -6.45
CA HIS A 77 -4.12 7.07 -5.65
C HIS A 77 -4.76 8.18 -6.51
N LEU A 78 -5.31 7.83 -7.67
CA LEU A 78 -6.11 8.76 -8.50
C LEU A 78 -7.35 9.28 -7.76
N ALA A 79 -7.77 8.59 -6.71
CA ALA A 79 -8.61 9.10 -5.65
C ALA A 79 -7.78 9.20 -4.35
N PRO A 80 -7.99 10.24 -3.52
CA PRO A 80 -7.26 10.43 -2.27
C PRO A 80 -7.76 9.45 -1.19
N THR A 81 -7.38 8.18 -1.35
CA THR A 81 -7.77 7.07 -0.48
C THR A 81 -6.62 6.66 0.43
N HIS A 82 -6.98 5.95 1.49
CA HIS A 82 -6.01 5.26 2.34
C HIS A 82 -5.61 3.93 1.71
N THR A 83 -4.30 3.62 1.71
CA THR A 83 -3.77 2.31 1.32
C THR A 83 -3.23 1.60 2.55
N ILE A 84 -3.90 0.51 2.93
CA ILE A 84 -3.49 -0.30 4.08
C ILE A 84 -2.72 -1.52 3.58
N SER A 85 -1.51 -1.70 4.11
CA SER A 85 -0.66 -2.86 3.82
C SER A 85 -0.19 -3.52 5.13
N LYS A 86 -0.03 -4.84 5.09
CA LYS A 86 0.59 -5.59 6.18
C LYS A 86 2.09 -5.39 6.13
N VAL A 87 2.72 -5.20 7.28
CA VAL A 87 4.17 -5.03 7.36
C VAL A 87 4.80 -6.01 8.35
N THR A 88 5.96 -6.54 7.99
CA THR A 88 6.81 -7.33 8.90
C THR A 88 8.20 -6.72 8.93
N LEU A 89 8.83 -6.75 10.10
CA LEU A 89 10.18 -6.26 10.31
C LEU A 89 10.99 -7.39 10.97
N GLU A 90 11.99 -7.88 10.26
CA GLU A 90 12.86 -8.99 10.67
C GLU A 90 14.32 -8.53 10.58
N GLY A 91 14.85 -8.02 11.70
CA GLY A 91 16.15 -7.37 11.71
C GLY A 91 16.15 -6.11 10.83
N ASP A 92 17.01 -6.10 9.81
CA ASP A 92 17.12 -5.00 8.83
C ASP A 92 16.24 -5.21 7.57
N LYS A 93 15.43 -6.27 7.54
CA LYS A 93 14.48 -6.56 6.45
C LYS A 93 13.08 -6.07 6.79
N LEU A 94 12.53 -5.19 5.95
CA LEU A 94 11.13 -4.77 5.96
C LEU A 94 10.41 -5.47 4.80
N THR A 95 9.27 -6.09 5.06
CA THR A 95 8.37 -6.58 4.01
C THR A 95 7.06 -5.80 4.06
N VAL A 96 6.58 -5.33 2.90
CA VAL A 96 5.31 -4.61 2.75
C VAL A 96 4.39 -5.41 1.81
N ALA A 97 3.35 -6.01 2.36
CA ALA A 97 2.38 -6.82 1.63
C ALA A 97 1.04 -6.09 1.48
N GLY A 98 0.66 -5.80 0.24
CA GLY A 98 -0.67 -5.26 -0.08
C GLY A 98 -1.76 -6.32 0.06
N LEU A 99 -3.01 -5.86 0.16
CA LEU A 99 -4.18 -6.74 0.07
C LEU A 99 -4.30 -7.29 -1.35
N ASP A 100 -4.38 -8.61 -1.49
CA ASP A 100 -4.49 -9.25 -2.80
C ASP A 100 -5.87 -8.98 -3.43
N PRO A 101 -5.93 -8.33 -4.60
CA PRO A 101 -7.19 -7.93 -5.21
C PRO A 101 -7.99 -9.11 -5.76
N ASP A 102 -7.34 -10.20 -6.16
CA ASP A 102 -8.02 -11.37 -6.72
C ASP A 102 -8.63 -12.23 -5.61
N TRP A 103 -7.90 -12.44 -4.51
CA TRP A 103 -8.42 -13.00 -3.28
C TRP A 103 -9.60 -12.20 -2.74
N LEU A 104 -9.53 -10.87 -2.76
CA LEU A 104 -10.64 -10.01 -2.33
C LEU A 104 -11.87 -10.19 -3.24
N LYS A 105 -11.69 -10.27 -4.57
CA LYS A 105 -12.78 -10.55 -5.52
C LYS A 105 -13.46 -11.89 -5.22
N ASP A 106 -12.66 -12.93 -5.01
CA ASP A 106 -13.16 -14.28 -4.72
C ASP A 106 -13.94 -14.32 -3.39
N LEU A 107 -13.43 -13.64 -2.36
CA LEU A 107 -14.11 -13.51 -1.07
C LEU A 107 -15.48 -12.84 -1.21
N ILE A 108 -15.57 -11.77 -2.01
CA ILE A 108 -16.81 -11.04 -2.26
C ILE A 108 -17.79 -11.89 -3.08
N ALA A 109 -17.31 -12.60 -4.11
CA ALA A 109 -18.14 -13.45 -4.96
C ALA A 109 -18.72 -14.67 -4.20
N GLY A 110 -18.02 -15.17 -3.19
CA GLY A 110 -18.42 -16.33 -2.39
C GLY A 110 -19.56 -16.11 -1.38
N ASN A 111 -20.25 -14.97 -1.37
CA ASN A 111 -21.31 -14.61 -0.41
C ASN A 111 -20.86 -14.61 1.08
N GLY A 112 -19.56 -14.43 1.36
CA GLY A 112 -19.09 -14.22 2.74
C GLY A 112 -19.59 -12.89 3.31
N PRO A 113 -19.58 -12.66 4.64
CA PRO A 113 -19.89 -11.34 5.20
C PRO A 113 -18.93 -10.30 4.62
N VAL A 114 -19.48 -9.45 3.75
CA VAL A 114 -18.72 -8.56 2.88
C VAL A 114 -18.42 -7.26 3.63
N VAL A 115 -17.15 -6.89 3.71
CA VAL A 115 -16.75 -5.52 4.04
C VAL A 115 -17.38 -4.60 2.99
N ALA A 116 -18.03 -3.50 3.42
CA ALA A 116 -18.62 -2.56 2.48
C ALA A 116 -17.56 -2.09 1.48
N HIS A 117 -17.91 -2.12 0.20
CA HIS A 117 -16.99 -1.83 -0.89
C HIS A 117 -17.75 -1.28 -2.10
N GLU A 118 -17.02 -0.60 -2.96
CA GLU A 118 -17.48 -0.10 -4.25
C GLU A 118 -16.56 -0.63 -5.36
N LYS A 119 -17.13 -0.84 -6.55
CA LYS A 119 -16.37 -1.20 -7.74
C LYS A 119 -16.19 0.04 -8.60
N LEU A 120 -14.94 0.45 -8.83
CA LEU A 120 -14.59 1.61 -9.63
C LEU A 120 -13.63 1.19 -10.73
N GLU A 121 -14.07 1.23 -11.99
CA GLU A 121 -13.23 1.06 -13.19
C GLU A 121 -12.17 -0.07 -13.11
N GLY A 122 -12.55 -1.24 -12.59
CA GLY A 122 -11.66 -2.41 -12.47
C GLY A 122 -10.94 -2.56 -11.13
N ALA A 123 -11.08 -1.59 -10.22
CA ALA A 123 -10.62 -1.65 -8.84
C ALA A 123 -11.77 -1.92 -7.85
N ILE A 124 -11.42 -2.45 -6.68
CA ILE A 124 -12.33 -2.57 -5.53
C ILE A 124 -11.82 -1.61 -4.46
N VAL A 125 -12.68 -0.68 -4.05
CA VAL A 125 -12.40 0.26 -2.95
C VAL A 125 -13.22 -0.13 -1.75
N LEU A 126 -12.56 -0.34 -0.60
CA LEU A 126 -13.25 -0.63 0.65
C LEU A 126 -13.80 0.67 1.25
N THR A 127 -15.08 0.67 1.60
CA THR A 127 -15.85 1.85 2.06
C THR A 127 -16.51 1.64 3.43
N ALA A 128 -16.17 0.54 4.12
CA ALA A 128 -16.67 0.28 5.47
C ALA A 128 -16.21 1.35 6.47
N SER A 129 -16.93 1.44 7.59
CA SER A 129 -16.50 2.26 8.73
C SER A 129 -15.12 1.83 9.25
N THR A 130 -14.44 2.69 9.99
CA THR A 130 -13.16 2.35 10.64
C THR A 130 -13.24 1.05 11.45
N GLU A 131 -14.32 0.86 12.21
CA GLU A 131 -14.56 -0.38 12.96
C GLU A 131 -14.74 -1.59 12.03
N GLY A 132 -15.49 -1.44 10.93
CA GLY A 132 -15.67 -2.48 9.93
C GLY A 132 -14.35 -2.88 9.25
N LEU A 133 -13.52 -1.91 8.88
CA LEU A 133 -12.19 -2.14 8.30
C LEU A 133 -11.25 -2.83 9.31
N GLN A 134 -11.22 -2.36 10.56
CA GLN A 134 -10.42 -3.02 11.61
C GLN A 134 -10.91 -4.44 11.88
N GLY A 135 -12.22 -4.69 11.86
CA GLY A 135 -12.79 -6.02 11.97
C GLY A 135 -12.38 -6.94 10.81
N PHE A 136 -12.41 -6.41 9.58
CA PHE A 136 -11.94 -7.11 8.38
C PHE A 136 -10.45 -7.48 8.49
N LEU A 137 -9.60 -6.51 8.84
CA LEU A 137 -8.15 -6.72 8.99
C LEU A 137 -7.83 -7.67 10.16
N LYS A 138 -8.59 -7.61 11.25
CA LYS A 138 -8.45 -8.54 12.37
C LYS A 138 -8.77 -9.98 11.96
N LYS A 139 -9.78 -10.17 11.09
CA LYS A 139 -10.23 -11.47 10.63
C LYS A 139 -9.28 -12.08 9.59
N TYR A 140 -8.82 -11.29 8.62
CA TYR A 140 -8.07 -11.79 7.46
C TYR A 140 -6.60 -11.36 7.42
N GLY A 141 -6.12 -10.56 8.37
CA GLY A 141 -4.72 -10.10 8.43
C GLY A 141 -3.67 -11.21 8.56
N ALA A 142 -4.10 -12.38 9.04
CA ALA A 142 -3.25 -13.57 9.14
C ALA A 142 -3.46 -14.56 7.98
N GLU A 143 -4.43 -14.32 7.08
CA GLU A 143 -4.69 -15.16 5.91
C GLU A 143 -3.58 -14.94 4.87
N PRO A 144 -2.72 -15.94 4.61
CA PRO A 144 -1.59 -15.76 3.68
C PRO A 144 -2.02 -15.40 2.26
N LYS A 145 -3.20 -15.83 1.82
CA LYS A 145 -3.72 -15.45 0.50
C LYS A 145 -4.23 -14.01 0.42
N ALA A 146 -4.68 -13.45 1.55
CA ALA A 146 -5.15 -12.07 1.62
C ALA A 146 -3.99 -11.08 1.56
N PHE A 147 -2.87 -11.44 2.19
CA PHE A 147 -1.64 -10.65 2.19
C PHE A 147 -0.48 -11.57 1.80
N PRO A 148 -0.29 -11.82 0.48
CA PRO A 148 0.76 -12.69 -0.03
C PRO A 148 2.15 -12.09 0.20
N GLU A 149 3.19 -12.75 -0.30
CA GLU A 149 4.56 -12.21 -0.24
C GLU A 149 4.60 -10.78 -0.80
N GLY A 150 5.14 -9.87 0.00
CA GLY A 150 5.18 -8.44 -0.27
C GLY A 150 6.49 -7.98 -0.90
N GLU A 151 6.59 -6.67 -1.15
CA GLU A 151 7.86 -6.05 -1.53
C GLU A 151 8.81 -6.05 -0.33
N GLU A 152 10.04 -6.54 -0.55
CA GLU A 152 11.07 -6.60 0.48
C GLU A 152 12.07 -5.44 0.32
N PHE A 153 12.41 -4.82 1.45
CA PHE A 153 13.36 -3.73 1.55
C PHE A 153 14.43 -4.07 2.57
N GLN A 154 15.67 -3.70 2.26
CA GLN A 154 16.81 -3.83 3.16
C GLN A 154 17.23 -2.46 3.65
N ARG A 155 17.40 -2.33 4.96
CA ARG A 155 17.90 -1.10 5.58
C ARG A 155 19.25 -0.72 4.96
N GLN A 156 19.38 0.53 4.56
CA GLN A 156 20.66 1.10 4.15
C GLN A 156 21.31 1.76 5.37
N ASN A 157 22.57 1.43 5.63
CA ASN A 157 23.41 2.02 6.68
C ASN A 157 24.21 3.22 6.15
#